data_AF-A0A7C5U362-F1
#
_entry.id   AF-A0A7C5U362-F1
#
_cell.length_a   1.000
_cell.length_b   1.000
_cell.length_c   1.000
_cell.angle_alpha   90.00
_cell.angle_beta   90.00
_cell.angle_gamma   90.00
#
_symmetry.space_group_name_H-M   'P 1'
#
loop_
_entity.id
_entity.type
_entity.pdbx_description
1 polymer ?
#
loop_
_entity_poly.entity_id
_entity_poly.type
_entity_poly.pdbx_seq_one_letter_code
_entity_poly.pdbx_strand_id
1 'polypeptide(L)'
;MYIMVFGIDKRYEDENGRGDTNILVKVDFSNKTVKLISIMRDLLVEIPVYGLDKFNSAFSYGGPKLALSTLNKNFGLGITKYVVVNFCAFEKVIDVVGGVEIEIKPEELEQLNLCIKELARLAKDGYVPLVKTPGTHLLNGRQALGYSRIRKVGEW
;
A
#
# COMPACT_ATOMS: atom_id res chain seq x y z
N MET A 1 -6.99 11.01 17.00
CA MET A 1 -5.61 10.46 16.82
C MET A 1 -5.33 10.31 15.33
N TYR A 2 -4.12 10.63 14.87
CA TYR A 2 -3.66 10.40 13.49
C TYR A 2 -2.60 9.30 13.47
N ILE A 3 -2.68 8.40 12.49
CA ILE A 3 -1.72 7.33 12.24
C ILE A 3 -1.43 7.32 10.73
N MET A 4 -0.16 7.39 10.36
CA MET A 4 0.25 7.21 8.96
C MET A 4 0.52 5.74 8.66
N VAL A 5 -0.08 5.19 7.61
CA VAL A 5 0.17 3.83 7.14
C VAL A 5 0.92 3.90 5.82
N PHE A 6 2.12 3.33 5.81
CA PHE A 6 2.96 3.22 4.63
C PHE A 6 2.97 1.78 4.12
N GLY A 7 2.59 1.57 2.87
CA GLY A 7 2.84 0.32 2.15
C GLY A 7 4.12 0.46 1.33
N ILE A 8 5.09 -0.43 1.57
CA ILE A 8 6.38 -0.40 0.89
C ILE A 8 6.60 -1.65 0.02
N ASP A 9 7.08 -1.43 -1.19
CA ASP A 9 7.62 -2.47 -2.05
C ASP A 9 9.07 -2.74 -1.63
N LYS A 10 9.24 -3.36 -0.46
CA LYS A 10 10.54 -3.80 0.04
C LYS A 10 10.69 -5.30 -0.26
N ARG A 11 11.59 -5.61 -1.18
CA ARG A 11 11.81 -6.95 -1.73
C ARG A 11 12.93 -7.71 -1.00
N TYR A 12 13.84 -6.99 -0.34
CA TYR A 12 14.94 -7.52 0.47
C TYR A 12 15.14 -6.69 1.75
N GLU A 13 15.71 -7.27 2.81
CA GLU A 13 15.89 -6.61 4.11
C GLU A 13 16.77 -5.35 4.09
N ASP A 14 17.65 -5.20 3.09
CA ASP A 14 18.61 -4.09 3.00
C ASP A 14 18.19 -2.94 2.05
N GLU A 15 17.01 -3.04 1.41
CA GLU A 15 16.54 -1.97 0.52
C GLU A 15 15.70 -0.92 1.26
N ASN A 16 15.97 0.36 0.97
CA ASN A 16 15.02 1.44 1.21
C ASN A 16 13.89 1.32 0.18
N GLY A 17 12.90 0.47 0.48
CA GLY A 17 11.69 0.33 -0.34
C GLY A 17 11.00 1.68 -0.51
N ARG A 18 10.34 1.88 -1.66
CA ARG A 18 9.55 3.09 -1.92
C ARG A 18 8.19 2.97 -1.23
N GLY A 19 7.74 4.05 -0.58
CA GLY A 19 6.38 4.18 -0.04
C GLY A 19 5.37 4.34 -1.18
N ASP A 20 4.92 3.24 -1.75
CA ASP A 20 3.97 3.21 -2.87
C ASP A 20 2.52 3.43 -2.41
N THR A 21 2.19 3.05 -1.17
CA THR A 21 0.89 3.30 -0.55
C THR A 21 1.07 4.21 0.65
N ASN A 22 0.28 5.28 0.71
CA ASN A 22 0.38 6.30 1.77
C ASN A 22 -1.03 6.65 2.24
N ILE A 23 -1.44 6.16 3.40
CA ILE A 23 -2.80 6.38 3.93
C ILE A 23 -2.72 7.03 5.30
N LEU A 24 -3.33 8.20 5.43
CA LEU A 24 -3.56 8.86 6.71
C LEU A 24 -4.85 8.35 7.33
N VAL A 25 -4.75 7.77 8.52
CA VAL A 25 -5.90 7.30 9.29
C VAL A 25 -6.15 8.26 10.45
N LYS A 26 -7.36 8.82 10.52
CA LYS A 26 -7.86 9.56 11.67
C LYS A 26 -8.85 8.70 12.45
N VAL A 27 -8.49 8.37 13.69
CA VAL A 27 -9.38 7.72 14.65
C VAL A 27 -9.93 8.79 15.61
N ASP A 28 -11.24 8.97 15.60
CA ASP A 28 -11.97 9.88 16.48
C ASP A 28 -12.78 9.07 17.50
N PHE A 29 -12.24 8.93 18.70
CA PHE A 29 -12.85 8.15 19.78
C PHE A 29 -14.12 8.81 20.34
N SER A 30 -14.17 10.15 20.34
CA SER A 30 -15.32 10.90 20.86
C SER A 30 -16.54 10.69 19.96
N ASN A 31 -16.34 10.76 18.64
CA ASN A 31 -17.40 10.58 17.65
C ASN A 31 -17.55 9.12 17.18
N LYS A 32 -16.71 8.20 17.65
CA LYS A 32 -16.64 6.79 17.21
C LYS A 32 -16.53 6.64 15.69
N THR A 33 -15.71 7.47 15.05
CA THR A 33 -15.49 7.42 13.59
C THR A 33 -14.04 7.15 13.23
N VAL A 34 -13.83 6.47 12.11
CA VAL A 34 -12.52 6.32 11.47
C VAL A 34 -12.62 6.92 10.07
N LYS A 35 -11.66 7.80 9.73
CA LYS A 35 -11.55 8.41 8.40
C LYS A 35 -10.20 8.06 7.80
N LEU A 36 -10.18 7.71 6.53
CA LEU A 36 -8.98 7.35 5.79
C LEU A 36 -8.82 8.31 4.61
N ILE A 37 -7.58 8.77 4.39
CA ILE A 37 -7.22 9.64 3.27
C ILE A 37 -5.98 9.05 2.60
N SER A 38 -6.08 8.74 1.32
CA SER A 38 -4.92 8.36 0.50
C SER A 38 -4.14 9.60 0.08
N ILE A 39 -2.86 9.64 0.42
CA ILE A 39 -1.91 10.63 -0.08
C ILE A 39 -1.31 10.08 -1.37
N MET A 40 -1.51 10.79 -2.48
CA MET A 40 -0.96 10.37 -3.76
C MET A 40 0.56 10.34 -3.71
N ARG A 41 1.14 9.22 -4.16
CA ARG A 41 2.59 8.97 -4.16
C ARG A 41 3.39 10.08 -4.86
N ASP A 42 2.85 10.58 -5.96
CA ASP A 42 3.48 11.55 -6.85
C ASP A 42 3.05 13.00 -6.54
N LEU A 43 2.41 13.25 -5.38
CA LEU A 43 2.04 14.60 -4.94
C LEU A 43 3.31 15.45 -4.77
N LEU A 44 3.35 16.61 -5.45
CA LEU A 44 4.46 17.56 -5.33
C LEU A 44 4.41 18.25 -3.97
N VAL A 45 5.48 18.14 -3.19
CA VAL A 45 5.58 18.64 -1.82
C VAL A 45 6.97 19.19 -1.53
N GLU A 46 7.08 20.08 -0.56
CA GLU A 46 8.38 20.54 -0.07
C GLU A 46 8.93 19.57 0.98
N ILE A 47 10.01 18.85 0.63
CA ILE A 47 10.69 17.91 1.52
C ILE A 47 11.77 18.67 2.30
N PRO A 48 11.79 18.60 3.65
CA PRO A 48 12.82 19.24 4.46
C PRO A 48 14.23 18.85 3.99
N VAL A 49 15.12 19.83 3.82
CA VAL A 49 16.51 19.68 3.31
C VAL A 49 16.62 19.34 1.80
N TYR A 50 15.62 18.71 1.19
CA TYR A 50 15.69 18.23 -0.21
C TYR A 50 14.93 19.10 -1.23
N GLY A 51 14.09 20.05 -0.79
CA GLY A 51 13.34 20.94 -1.69
C GLY A 51 12.08 20.30 -2.25
N LEU A 52 11.58 20.80 -3.39
CA LEU A 52 10.35 20.32 -4.03
C LEU A 52 10.59 18.98 -4.75
N ASP A 53 9.81 17.97 -4.41
CA ASP A 53 9.83 16.66 -5.08
C ASP A 53 8.50 15.91 -4.83
N LYS A 54 8.35 14.73 -5.42
CA LYS A 54 7.25 13.80 -5.18
C LYS A 54 7.27 13.29 -3.73
N PHE A 55 6.10 13.11 -3.14
CA PHE A 55 5.98 12.69 -1.75
C PHE A 55 6.71 11.38 -1.43
N ASN A 56 6.67 10.37 -2.31
CA ASN A 56 7.37 9.10 -2.09
C ASN A 56 8.89 9.21 -2.04
N SER A 57 9.47 10.25 -2.63
CA SER A 57 10.89 10.53 -2.51
C SER A 57 11.26 10.81 -1.06
N ALA A 58 10.38 11.43 -0.25
CA ALA A 58 10.64 11.67 1.17
C ALA A 58 10.86 10.36 1.95
N PHE A 59 10.08 9.32 1.63
CA PHE A 59 10.29 7.99 2.23
C PHE A 59 11.62 7.38 1.77
N SER A 60 11.97 7.56 0.50
CA SER A 60 13.22 7.02 -0.06
C SER A 60 14.47 7.71 0.51
N TYR A 61 14.39 9.03 0.77
CA TYR A 61 15.49 9.84 1.29
C TYR A 61 15.74 9.65 2.79
N GLY A 62 14.68 9.55 3.59
CA GLY A 62 14.80 9.57 5.05
C GLY A 62 13.83 8.63 5.78
N GLY A 63 13.27 7.66 5.07
CA GLY A 63 12.35 6.69 5.62
C GLY A 63 11.03 7.31 6.12
N PRO A 64 10.30 6.60 7.00
CA PRO A 64 9.00 7.07 7.48
C PRO A 64 9.11 8.40 8.23
N LYS A 65 10.20 8.64 8.99
CA LYS A 65 10.34 9.88 9.78
C LYS A 65 10.37 11.13 8.90
N LEU A 66 11.12 11.10 7.80
CA LEU A 66 11.15 12.23 6.87
C LEU A 66 9.80 12.40 6.16
N ALA A 67 9.17 11.30 5.73
CA ALA A 67 7.84 11.36 5.12
C ALA A 67 6.78 11.98 6.06
N LEU A 68 6.78 11.64 7.36
CA LEU A 68 5.92 12.30 8.35
C LEU A 68 6.24 13.79 8.48
N SER A 69 7.53 14.14 8.57
CA SER A 69 7.95 15.53 8.68
C SER A 69 7.51 16.35 7.47
N THR A 70 7.58 15.77 6.26
CA THR A 70 7.09 16.38 5.03
C THR A 70 5.59 16.66 5.09
N LEU A 71 4.77 15.69 5.51
CA LEU A 71 3.32 15.90 5.65
C LEU A 71 2.99 16.96 6.69
N ASN A 72 3.65 16.92 7.84
CA ASN A 72 3.45 17.88 8.92
C ASN A 72 3.81 19.30 8.45
N LYS A 73 4.91 19.46 7.69
CA LYS A 73 5.33 20.76 7.13
C LYS A 73 4.36 21.29 6.08
N ASN A 74 3.95 20.47 5.11
CA ASN A 74 3.15 20.93 3.96
C ASN A 74 1.68 21.16 4.32
N PHE A 75 1.13 20.40 5.27
CA PHE A 75 -0.30 20.41 5.58
C PHE A 75 -0.63 20.85 7.01
N GLY A 76 0.37 21.30 7.78
CA GLY A 76 0.17 21.72 9.18
C GLY A 76 -0.35 20.60 10.08
N LEU A 77 -0.01 19.34 9.75
CA LEU A 77 -0.44 18.18 10.51
C LEU A 77 0.47 17.95 11.71
N GLY A 78 -0.04 17.25 12.72
CA GLY A 78 0.69 16.86 13.94
C GLY A 78 0.85 15.35 14.06
N ILE A 79 1.19 14.67 12.96
CA ILE A 79 1.28 13.21 12.95
C ILE A 79 2.56 12.78 13.66
N THR A 80 2.44 11.88 14.63
CA THR A 80 3.58 11.31 15.39
C THR A 80 3.63 9.78 15.34
N LYS A 81 2.55 9.13 14.91
CA LYS A 81 2.42 7.68 14.85
C LYS A 81 2.42 7.19 13.41
N TYR A 82 3.08 6.07 13.16
CA TYR A 82 3.05 5.43 11.86
C TYR A 82 3.20 3.91 11.95
N VAL A 83 2.78 3.24 10.89
CA VAL A 83 2.97 1.81 10.64
C VAL A 83 3.56 1.66 9.24
N VAL A 84 4.55 0.79 9.10
CA VAL A 84 5.12 0.43 7.80
C VAL A 84 4.79 -1.03 7.53
N VAL A 85 4.19 -1.31 6.38
CA VAL A 85 3.74 -2.63 5.96
C VAL A 85 4.46 -2.97 4.66
N ASN A 86 5.25 -4.04 4.67
CA ASN A 86 5.81 -4.62 3.45
C ASN A 86 4.89 -5.72 2.90
N PHE A 87 5.21 -6.26 1.73
CA PHE A 87 4.42 -7.30 1.08
C PHE A 87 4.24 -8.54 1.96
N CYS A 88 5.31 -9.05 2.59
CA CYS A 88 5.23 -10.21 3.47
C CYS A 88 4.31 -9.98 4.67
N ALA A 89 4.36 -8.80 5.29
CA ALA A 89 3.50 -8.45 6.42
C ALA A 89 2.04 -8.31 5.96
N PHE A 90 1.80 -7.70 4.79
CA PHE A 90 0.47 -7.59 4.23
C PHE A 90 -0.18 -8.96 4.03
N GLU A 91 0.50 -9.87 3.34
CA GLU A 91 -0.03 -11.21 3.05
C GLU A 91 -0.38 -11.95 4.34
N LYS A 92 0.56 -11.99 5.30
CA LYS A 92 0.35 -12.65 6.58
C LYS A 92 -0.81 -12.06 7.37
N VAL A 93 -0.96 -10.74 7.39
CA VAL A 93 -2.08 -10.10 8.13
C VAL A 93 -3.42 -10.50 7.52
N ILE A 94 -3.54 -10.49 6.19
CA ILE A 94 -4.76 -10.89 5.49
C ILE A 94 -5.08 -12.37 5.75
N ASP A 95 -4.08 -13.25 5.69
CA ASP A 95 -4.29 -14.68 5.98
C ASP A 95 -4.72 -14.92 7.43
N VAL A 96 -4.12 -14.19 8.39
CA VAL A 96 -4.47 -14.29 9.83
C VAL A 96 -5.89 -13.84 10.11
N VAL A 97 -6.41 -12.83 9.40
CA VAL A 97 -7.81 -12.39 9.55
C VAL A 97 -8.81 -13.24 8.76
N GLY A 98 -8.34 -14.28 8.06
CA GLY A 98 -9.19 -15.23 7.33
C GLY A 98 -9.48 -14.85 5.87
N GLY A 99 -8.71 -13.93 5.29
CA GLY A 99 -8.90 -13.42 3.93
C GLY A 99 -9.74 -12.14 3.87
N VAL A 100 -9.91 -11.62 2.66
CA VAL A 100 -10.72 -10.43 2.38
C VAL A 100 -11.64 -10.67 1.18
N GLU A 101 -12.91 -10.33 1.32
CA GLU A 101 -13.89 -10.43 0.23
C GLU A 101 -13.75 -9.24 -0.72
N ILE A 102 -13.54 -9.51 -2.00
CA ILE A 102 -13.38 -8.51 -3.06
C ILE A 102 -14.22 -8.91 -4.27
N GLU A 103 -14.94 -7.95 -4.84
CA GLU A 103 -15.58 -8.08 -6.15
C GLU A 103 -14.56 -7.79 -7.25
N ILE A 104 -14.28 -8.79 -8.08
CA ILE A 104 -13.33 -8.70 -9.19
C ILE A 104 -14.10 -8.47 -10.48
N LYS A 105 -13.82 -7.37 -11.15
CA LYS A 105 -14.44 -7.04 -12.44
C LYS A 105 -13.81 -7.85 -13.58
N PRO A 106 -14.55 -8.10 -14.68
CA PRO A 106 -14.00 -8.78 -15.84
C PRO A 106 -12.69 -8.19 -16.36
N GLU A 107 -12.59 -6.87 -16.41
CA GLU A 107 -11.40 -6.14 -16.87
C GLU A 107 -10.21 -6.17 -15.89
N GLU A 108 -10.42 -6.61 -14.64
CA GLU A 108 -9.38 -6.72 -13.62
C GLU A 108 -8.75 -8.13 -13.57
N LEU A 109 -9.50 -9.16 -14.00
CA LEU A 109 -9.13 -10.56 -13.78
C LEU A 109 -7.77 -10.95 -14.37
N GLU A 110 -7.48 -10.50 -15.60
CA GLU A 110 -6.20 -10.79 -16.24
C GLU A 110 -5.05 -10.12 -15.47
N GLN A 111 -5.20 -8.83 -15.17
CA GLN A 111 -4.17 -8.02 -14.50
C GLN A 111 -3.92 -8.50 -13.07
N LEU A 112 -4.98 -8.90 -12.36
CA LEU A 112 -4.88 -9.58 -11.07
C LEU A 112 -3.98 -10.81 -11.16
N ASN A 113 -4.27 -11.71 -12.10
CA ASN A 113 -3.52 -12.95 -12.25
C ASN A 113 -2.07 -12.73 -12.71
N LEU A 114 -1.80 -11.67 -13.48
CA LEU A 114 -0.44 -11.24 -13.80
C LEU A 114 0.31 -10.78 -12.55
N CYS A 115 -0.31 -9.93 -11.72
CA CYS A 115 0.29 -9.47 -10.46
C CYS A 115 0.54 -10.64 -9.48
N ILE A 116 -0.38 -11.60 -9.38
CA ILE A 116 -0.20 -12.80 -8.53
C ILE A 116 1.01 -13.62 -9.01
N LYS A 117 1.15 -13.85 -10.32
CA LYS A 117 2.28 -14.59 -10.90
C LYS A 117 3.61 -13.87 -10.70
N GLU A 118 3.62 -12.54 -10.82
CA GLU A 118 4.82 -11.73 -10.56
C GLU A 118 5.26 -11.88 -9.09
N LEU A 119 4.31 -11.76 -8.16
CA LEU A 119 4.56 -11.93 -6.72
C LEU A 119 5.10 -13.34 -6.39
N ALA A 120 4.50 -14.39 -6.97
CA ALA A 120 4.95 -15.76 -6.83
C ALA A 120 6.42 -15.94 -7.27
N ARG A 121 6.74 -15.40 -8.45
CA ARG A 121 8.09 -15.44 -9.01
C ARG A 121 9.11 -14.72 -8.12
N LEU A 122 8.73 -13.56 -7.55
CA LEU A 122 9.59 -12.79 -6.65
C LEU A 122 9.84 -13.54 -5.33
N ALA A 123 8.81 -14.16 -4.77
CA ALA A 123 8.92 -14.95 -3.55
C ALA A 123 9.64 -16.30 -3.75
N LYS A 124 9.86 -16.72 -5.00
CA LYS A 124 10.28 -18.08 -5.38
C LYS A 124 9.31 -19.14 -4.85
N ASP A 125 8.05 -18.74 -4.71
CA ASP A 125 6.97 -19.65 -4.39
C ASP A 125 6.67 -20.50 -5.62
N GLY A 126 6.24 -21.74 -5.39
CA GLY A 126 5.81 -22.65 -6.45
C GLY A 126 4.49 -22.22 -7.07
N TYR A 127 3.53 -23.15 -7.09
CA TYR A 127 2.20 -22.86 -7.60
C TYR A 127 1.40 -21.95 -6.65
N VAL A 128 0.74 -20.94 -7.21
CA VAL A 128 -0.13 -20.02 -6.46
C VAL A 128 -1.54 -20.05 -7.05
N PRO A 129 -2.60 -20.22 -6.24
CA PRO A 129 -3.96 -20.28 -6.74
C PRO A 129 -4.37 -18.95 -7.39
N LEU A 130 -4.78 -19.04 -8.66
CA LEU A 130 -5.28 -17.93 -9.45
C LEU A 130 -6.79 -17.77 -9.30
N VAL A 131 -7.30 -16.55 -9.53
CA VAL A 131 -8.74 -16.32 -9.64
C VAL A 131 -9.18 -16.68 -11.05
N LYS A 132 -10.24 -17.49 -11.18
CA LYS A 132 -10.64 -18.09 -12.46
C LYS A 132 -11.76 -17.32 -13.17
N THR A 133 -12.60 -16.63 -12.42
CA THR A 133 -13.79 -15.93 -12.94
C THR A 133 -13.89 -14.55 -12.32
N PRO A 134 -14.60 -13.60 -12.96
CA PRO A 134 -15.05 -12.38 -12.30
C PRO A 134 -16.10 -12.70 -11.23
N GLY A 135 -16.37 -11.73 -10.34
CA GLY A 135 -17.34 -11.82 -9.27
C GLY A 135 -16.70 -11.67 -7.89
N THR A 136 -17.51 -11.94 -6.85
CA THR A 136 -17.07 -11.82 -5.46
C THR A 136 -16.29 -13.05 -5.02
N HIS A 137 -15.08 -12.84 -4.54
CA HIS A 137 -14.18 -13.88 -4.08
C HIS A 137 -13.58 -13.54 -2.72
N LEU A 138 -13.48 -14.53 -1.84
CA LEU A 138 -12.66 -14.43 -0.63
C LEU A 138 -11.20 -14.65 -1.01
N LEU A 139 -10.41 -13.58 -1.01
CA LEU A 139 -9.01 -13.58 -1.39
C LEU A 139 -8.11 -13.86 -0.18
N ASN A 140 -7.12 -14.73 -0.37
CA ASN A 140 -6.00 -14.86 0.57
C ASN A 140 -5.03 -13.69 0.46
N GLY A 141 -4.02 -13.64 1.32
CA GLY A 141 -3.05 -12.55 1.38
C GLY A 141 -2.34 -12.28 0.05
N ARG A 142 -1.89 -13.34 -0.62
CA ARG A 142 -1.20 -13.23 -1.91
C ARG A 142 -2.11 -12.68 -3.01
N GLN A 143 -3.35 -13.16 -3.09
CA GLN A 143 -4.35 -12.69 -4.06
C GLN A 143 -4.78 -11.25 -3.77
N ALA A 144 -5.01 -10.90 -2.51
CA ALA A 144 -5.33 -9.54 -2.09
C ALA A 144 -4.18 -8.57 -2.38
N LEU A 145 -2.93 -9.00 -2.15
CA LEU A 145 -1.77 -8.20 -2.52
C LEU A 145 -1.72 -8.00 -4.04
N GLY A 146 -1.93 -9.07 -4.81
CA GLY A 146 -2.03 -9.01 -6.27
C GLY A 146 -3.08 -7.99 -6.74
N TYR A 147 -4.28 -8.02 -6.13
CA TYR A 147 -5.35 -7.08 -6.43
C TYR A 147 -4.96 -5.64 -6.14
N SER A 148 -4.36 -5.38 -4.96
CA SER A 148 -3.92 -4.02 -4.58
C SER A 148 -2.83 -3.44 -5.48
N ARG A 149 -2.15 -4.29 -6.27
CA ARG A 149 -1.07 -3.89 -7.19
C ARG A 149 -1.53 -3.65 -8.63
N ILE A 150 -2.81 -3.85 -8.95
CA ILE A 150 -3.34 -3.53 -10.28
C ILE A 150 -3.21 -2.02 -10.53
N ARG A 151 -2.55 -1.64 -11.63
CA ARG A 151 -2.34 -0.23 -12.05
C ARG A 151 -2.97 0.11 -13.40
N LYS A 152 -3.41 -0.89 -14.14
CA LYS A 152 -4.03 -0.78 -15.46
C LYS A 152 -5.21 -1.73 -15.51
N VAL A 153 -6.34 -1.28 -16.04
CA VAL A 153 -7.50 -2.11 -16.38
C VAL A 153 -7.93 -1.77 -17.80
N GLY A 154 -8.29 -2.77 -18.60
CA GLY A 154 -8.72 -2.60 -20.00
C GLY A 154 -7.64 -2.20 -21.01
N GLU A 155 -8.07 -2.06 -22.27
CA GLU A 155 -7.27 -1.49 -23.37
C GLU A 155 -7.45 0.04 -23.42
N TRP A 156 -6.36 0.76 -23.63
CA TRP A 156 -6.29 2.22 -23.71
C TRP A 156 -5.75 2.59 -25.08
#